data_AF-A0A1C5BII2-F1
#
_entry.id   AF-A0A1C5BII2-F1
#
_cell.length_a   1.000
_cell.length_b   1.000
_cell.length_c   1.000
_cell.angle_alpha   90.00
_cell.angle_beta   90.00
_cell.angle_gamma   90.00
#
_symmetry.space_group_name_H-M   'P 1'
#
loop_
_entity.id
_entity.type
_entity.pdbx_description
1 polymer ?
#
loop_
_entity_poly.entity_id
_entity_poly.type
_entity_poly.pdbx_seq_one_letter_code
_entity_poly.pdbx_strand_id
1 'polypeptide(L)'
;MAADTIEEARAAKAAAEARLADLEAAEAQRVKEAAEQRLAERKEVARKFLADLPGLEAHAKGETITPQQKGEALAAGTLGALVANFLARRDVLQRLRDYALGCYRLLDQDPIVGLPEVRHVDPAEEFRRWNEAAMSYLQDRDAQALAEEALSPYQAG
;
A
#
# COMPACT_ATOMS: atom_id res chain seq x y z
N MET A 1 -72.76 -23.88 10.04
CA MET A 1 -71.75 -23.31 10.96
C MET A 1 -70.30 -23.68 10.60
N ALA A 2 -70.01 -24.82 9.95
CA ALA A 2 -68.62 -25.17 9.55
C ALA A 2 -68.10 -24.46 8.28
N ALA A 3 -68.98 -23.95 7.42
CA ALA A 3 -68.60 -23.23 6.19
C ALA A 3 -68.00 -21.84 6.50
N ASP A 4 -68.57 -21.09 7.45
CA ASP A 4 -68.07 -19.78 7.90
C ASP A 4 -66.63 -19.88 8.44
N THR A 5 -66.35 -20.89 9.26
CA THR A 5 -65.03 -21.05 9.89
C THR A 5 -63.90 -21.33 8.88
N ILE A 6 -64.22 -21.92 7.72
CA ILE A 6 -63.23 -22.20 6.66
C ILE A 6 -62.95 -20.94 5.84
N GLU A 7 -63.97 -20.12 5.57
CA GLU A 7 -63.78 -18.84 4.88
C GLU A 7 -63.03 -17.82 5.74
N GLU A 8 -63.32 -17.77 7.05
CA GLU A 8 -62.55 -16.98 8.02
C GLU A 8 -61.07 -17.40 8.06
N ALA A 9 -60.79 -18.72 8.07
CA ALA A 9 -59.42 -19.23 8.04
C ALA A 9 -58.68 -18.89 6.73
N ARG A 10 -59.39 -18.89 5.59
CA ARG A 10 -58.82 -18.47 4.30
C ARG A 10 -58.52 -16.98 4.26
N ALA A 11 -59.42 -16.15 4.80
CA ALA A 11 -59.22 -14.71 4.90
C ALA A 11 -58.06 -14.36 5.85
N ALA A 12 -57.95 -15.04 6.99
CA ALA A 12 -56.84 -14.87 7.93
C ALA A 12 -55.51 -15.29 7.31
N LYS A 13 -55.47 -16.40 6.55
CA LYS A 13 -54.29 -16.82 5.79
C LYS A 13 -53.88 -15.77 4.75
N ALA A 14 -54.80 -15.28 3.94
CA ALA A 14 -54.52 -14.25 2.95
C ALA A 14 -54.02 -12.94 3.59
N ALA A 15 -54.58 -12.55 4.72
CA ALA A 15 -54.10 -11.39 5.49
C ALA A 15 -52.71 -11.59 6.09
N ALA A 16 -52.39 -12.82 6.55
CA ALA A 16 -51.06 -13.16 7.05
C ALA A 16 -50.02 -13.20 5.91
N GLU A 17 -50.37 -13.75 4.74
CA GLU A 17 -49.52 -13.75 3.54
C GLU A 17 -49.26 -12.32 3.03
N ALA A 18 -50.27 -11.46 3.02
CA ALA A 18 -50.10 -10.04 2.68
C ALA A 18 -49.16 -9.33 3.67
N ARG A 19 -49.36 -9.53 4.98
CA ARG A 19 -48.47 -8.97 6.01
C ARG A 19 -47.04 -9.48 5.91
N LEU A 20 -46.86 -10.76 5.56
CA LEU A 20 -45.52 -11.33 5.35
C LEU A 20 -44.84 -10.67 4.15
N ALA A 21 -45.54 -10.53 3.03
CA ALA A 21 -45.02 -9.85 1.85
C ALA A 21 -44.65 -8.37 2.13
N ASP A 22 -45.48 -7.66 2.91
CA ASP A 22 -45.19 -6.29 3.34
C ASP A 22 -43.94 -6.21 4.23
N LEU A 23 -43.76 -7.17 5.15
CA LEU A 23 -42.58 -7.26 6.01
C LEU A 23 -41.31 -7.60 5.23
N GLU A 24 -41.38 -8.54 4.29
CA GLU A 24 -40.26 -8.91 3.41
C GLU A 24 -39.84 -7.73 2.53
N ALA A 25 -40.79 -6.98 1.96
CA ALA A 25 -40.51 -5.78 1.19
C ALA A 25 -39.85 -4.69 2.04
N ALA A 26 -40.35 -4.46 3.26
CA ALA A 26 -39.77 -3.48 4.19
C ALA A 26 -38.35 -3.90 4.64
N GLU A 27 -38.11 -5.18 4.88
CA GLU A 27 -36.79 -5.70 5.23
C GLU A 27 -35.82 -5.59 4.05
N ALA A 28 -36.24 -5.97 2.83
CA ALA A 28 -35.44 -5.83 1.63
C ALA A 28 -35.04 -4.36 1.37
N GLN A 29 -35.96 -3.42 1.59
CA GLN A 29 -35.68 -1.99 1.48
C GLN A 29 -34.66 -1.53 2.52
N ARG A 30 -34.79 -1.94 3.79
CA ARG A 30 -33.81 -1.61 4.84
C ARG A 30 -32.42 -2.17 4.53
N VAL A 31 -32.34 -3.41 4.04
CA VAL A 31 -31.07 -4.03 3.65
C VAL A 31 -30.42 -3.26 2.49
N LYS A 32 -31.21 -2.83 1.52
CA LYS A 32 -30.75 -2.00 0.40
C LYS A 32 -30.20 -0.65 0.89
N GLU A 33 -30.94 0.06 1.73
CA GLU A 33 -30.52 1.34 2.30
C GLU A 33 -29.23 1.20 3.12
N ALA A 34 -29.12 0.16 3.94
CA ALA A 34 -27.91 -0.12 4.71
C ALA A 34 -26.71 -0.46 3.80
N ALA A 35 -26.92 -1.17 2.70
CA ALA A 35 -25.88 -1.46 1.72
C ALA A 35 -25.41 -0.20 0.99
N GLU A 36 -26.33 0.69 0.62
CA GLU A 36 -26.03 1.99 0.00
C GLU A 36 -25.23 2.90 0.93
N GLN A 37 -25.61 2.97 2.22
CA GLN A 37 -24.86 3.72 3.24
C GLN A 37 -23.44 3.19 3.41
N ARG A 38 -23.27 1.87 3.58
CA ARG A 38 -21.93 1.25 3.68
C ARG A 38 -21.08 1.50 2.43
N LEU A 39 -21.69 1.49 1.25
CA LEU A 39 -20.97 1.80 0.02
C LEU A 39 -20.52 3.27 -0.01
N ALA A 40 -21.38 4.20 0.41
CA ALA A 40 -21.04 5.62 0.50
C ALA A 40 -19.88 5.87 1.47
N GLU A 41 -19.91 5.26 2.66
CA GLU A 41 -18.83 5.32 3.65
C GLU A 41 -17.51 4.78 3.08
N ARG A 42 -17.54 3.62 2.43
CA ARG A 42 -16.36 3.03 1.79
C ARG A 42 -15.79 3.94 0.69
N LYS A 43 -16.65 4.58 -0.12
CA LYS A 43 -16.23 5.55 -1.14
C LYS A 43 -15.61 6.79 -0.49
N GLU A 44 -16.12 7.27 0.65
CA GLU A 44 -15.51 8.38 1.38
C GLU A 44 -14.10 8.03 1.90
N VAL A 45 -13.94 6.88 2.54
CA VAL A 45 -12.64 6.39 3.03
C VAL A 45 -11.65 6.24 1.88
N ALA A 46 -12.08 5.69 0.74
CA ALA A 46 -11.23 5.56 -0.45
C ALA A 46 -10.74 6.91 -0.97
N ARG A 47 -11.59 7.94 -0.99
CA ARG A 47 -11.18 9.31 -1.38
C ARG A 47 -10.14 9.89 -0.42
N LYS A 48 -10.34 9.72 0.89
CA LYS A 48 -9.37 10.18 1.91
C LYS A 48 -8.02 9.49 1.73
N PHE A 49 -8.05 8.16 1.58
CA PHE A 49 -6.82 7.40 1.34
C PHE A 49 -6.06 7.88 0.10
N LEU A 50 -6.76 8.07 -1.03
CA LEU A 50 -6.12 8.54 -2.26
C LEU A 50 -5.57 9.97 -2.12
N ALA A 51 -6.22 10.83 -1.33
CA ALA A 51 -5.71 12.16 -1.03
C ALA A 51 -4.44 12.12 -0.16
N ASP A 52 -4.37 11.19 0.80
CA ASP A 52 -3.22 11.01 1.70
C ASP A 52 -2.06 10.23 1.07
N LEU A 53 -2.32 9.50 -0.02
CA LEU A 53 -1.36 8.60 -0.68
C LEU A 53 0.01 9.24 -0.96
N PRO A 54 0.14 10.48 -1.49
CA PRO A 54 1.44 11.09 -1.71
C PRO A 54 2.27 11.23 -0.42
N GLY A 55 1.62 11.56 0.71
CA GLY A 55 2.27 11.64 2.01
C GLY A 55 2.68 10.28 2.55
N LEU A 56 1.82 9.27 2.41
CA LEU A 56 2.12 7.88 2.78
C LEU A 56 3.29 7.32 1.95
N GLU A 57 3.34 7.60 0.64
CA GLU A 57 4.46 7.21 -0.22
C GLU A 57 5.76 7.92 0.15
N ALA A 58 5.72 9.22 0.43
CA ALA A 58 6.90 9.98 0.84
C ALA A 58 7.47 9.43 2.14
N HIS A 59 6.59 9.12 3.11
CA HIS A 59 6.97 8.51 4.37
C HIS A 59 7.58 7.11 4.19
N ALA A 60 6.98 6.27 3.35
CA ALA A 60 7.47 4.91 3.09
C ALA A 60 8.80 4.89 2.31
N LYS A 61 9.01 5.80 1.35
CA LYS A 61 10.30 5.93 0.64
C LYS A 61 11.44 6.25 1.62
N GLY A 62 11.20 7.17 2.55
CA GLY A 62 12.20 7.67 3.48
C GLY A 62 13.38 8.33 2.74
N GLU A 63 14.54 8.37 3.42
CA GLU A 63 15.75 8.97 2.86
C GLU A 63 16.42 8.09 1.81
N THR A 64 16.94 8.73 0.76
CA THR A 64 17.75 8.09 -0.28
C THR A 64 19.12 7.71 0.27
N ILE A 65 19.48 6.44 0.17
CA ILE A 65 20.77 5.94 0.63
C ILE A 65 21.90 6.32 -0.36
N THR A 66 22.88 7.09 0.11
CA THR A 66 24.04 7.55 -0.68
C THR A 66 25.13 6.47 -0.82
N PRO A 67 26.02 6.56 -1.83
CA PRO A 67 27.18 5.67 -1.94
C PRO A 67 28.06 5.66 -0.68
N GLN A 68 28.27 6.81 -0.06
CA GLN A 68 29.00 6.94 1.20
C GLN A 68 28.36 6.10 2.32
N GLN A 69 27.05 6.25 2.53
CA GLN A 69 26.33 5.48 3.55
C GLN A 69 26.40 3.97 3.29
N LYS A 70 26.39 3.54 2.02
CA LYS A 70 26.59 2.13 1.66
C LYS A 70 28.02 1.67 2.01
N GLY A 71 29.03 2.48 1.73
CA GLY A 71 30.42 2.22 2.08
C GLY A 71 30.64 2.12 3.59
N GLU A 72 30.10 3.06 4.36
CA GLU A 72 30.14 3.05 5.83
C GLU A 72 29.43 1.81 6.40
N ALA A 73 28.26 1.46 5.87
CA ALA A 73 27.54 0.27 6.29
C ALA A 73 28.29 -1.03 5.92
N LEU A 74 28.99 -1.07 4.79
CA LEU A 74 29.83 -2.21 4.43
C LEU A 74 31.02 -2.34 5.39
N ALA A 75 31.72 -1.24 5.68
CA ALA A 75 32.84 -1.22 6.61
C ALA A 75 32.42 -1.62 8.04
N ALA A 76 31.19 -1.28 8.44
CA ALA A 76 30.60 -1.65 9.72
C ALA A 76 29.96 -3.05 9.76
N GLY A 77 29.91 -3.78 8.63
CA GLY A 77 29.25 -5.09 8.55
C GLY A 77 27.71 -5.04 8.62
N THR A 78 27.11 -3.87 8.41
CA THR A 78 25.66 -3.63 8.52
C THR A 78 24.94 -3.44 7.18
N LEU A 79 25.66 -3.57 6.05
CA LEU A 79 25.08 -3.40 4.70
C LEU A 79 23.85 -4.30 4.46
N GLY A 80 23.88 -5.55 4.93
CA GLY A 80 22.74 -6.47 4.77
C GLY A 80 21.47 -5.96 5.47
N ALA A 81 21.60 -5.38 6.66
CA ALA A 81 20.48 -4.78 7.38
C ALA A 81 19.94 -3.54 6.66
N LEU A 82 20.84 -2.74 6.06
CA LEU A 82 20.46 -1.56 5.29
C LEU A 82 19.68 -1.94 4.02
N VAL A 83 20.14 -2.96 3.30
CA VAL A 83 19.42 -3.51 2.12
C VAL A 83 18.08 -4.11 2.53
N ALA A 84 18.01 -4.86 3.63
CA ALA A 84 16.74 -5.41 4.13
C ALA A 84 15.72 -4.31 4.46
N ASN A 85 16.16 -3.23 5.10
CA ASN A 85 15.30 -2.07 5.39
C ASN A 85 14.80 -1.42 4.09
N PHE A 86 15.68 -1.22 3.11
CA PHE A 86 15.31 -0.70 1.79
C PHE A 86 14.25 -1.57 1.09
N LEU A 87 14.43 -2.90 1.08
CA LEU A 87 13.46 -3.82 0.49
C LEU A 87 12.12 -3.79 1.23
N ALA A 88 12.14 -3.74 2.57
CA ALA A 88 10.92 -3.63 3.38
C ALA A 88 10.13 -2.35 3.07
N ARG A 89 10.80 -1.21 2.91
CA ARG A 89 10.17 0.05 2.48
C ARG A 89 9.53 -0.08 1.10
N ARG A 90 10.18 -0.79 0.19
CA ARG A 90 9.67 -1.06 -1.16
C ARG A 90 8.41 -1.92 -1.13
N ASP A 91 8.37 -2.94 -0.26
CA ASP A 91 7.17 -3.76 -0.06
C ASP A 91 6.01 -2.95 0.51
N VAL A 92 6.29 -2.01 1.43
CA VAL A 92 5.27 -1.08 1.94
C VAL A 92 4.72 -0.21 0.80
N LEU A 93 5.58 0.33 -0.07
CA LEU A 93 5.16 1.10 -1.24
C LEU A 93 4.28 0.29 -2.19
N GLN A 94 4.64 -0.98 -2.45
CA GLN A 94 3.81 -1.86 -3.28
C GLN A 94 2.42 -2.06 -2.66
N ARG A 95 2.34 -2.33 -1.36
CA ARG A 95 1.05 -2.51 -0.65
C ARG A 95 0.19 -1.25 -0.68
N LEU A 96 0.79 -0.08 -0.51
CA LEU A 96 0.08 1.21 -0.63
C LEU A 96 -0.52 1.38 -2.02
N ARG A 97 0.24 1.03 -3.07
CA ARG A 97 -0.23 1.12 -4.46
C ARG A 97 -1.30 0.08 -4.80
N ASP A 98 -1.17 -1.15 -4.32
CA ASP A 98 -2.19 -2.19 -4.49
C ASP A 98 -3.52 -1.77 -3.83
N TYR A 99 -3.44 -1.16 -2.65
CA TYR A 99 -4.62 -0.63 -1.97
C TYR A 99 -5.19 0.60 -2.71
N ALA A 100 -4.34 1.47 -3.27
CA ALA A 100 -4.77 2.58 -4.11
C ALA A 100 -5.52 2.10 -5.36
N LEU A 101 -5.05 1.03 -6.03
CA LEU A 101 -5.74 0.40 -7.15
C LEU A 101 -7.14 -0.09 -6.75
N GLY A 102 -7.27 -0.69 -5.55
CA GLY A 102 -8.56 -1.06 -4.99
C GLY A 102 -9.49 0.14 -4.77
N CYS A 103 -8.94 1.27 -4.29
CA CYS A 103 -9.69 2.51 -4.09
C CYS A 103 -10.15 3.14 -5.41
N TYR A 104 -9.30 3.18 -6.43
CA TYR A 104 -9.68 3.66 -7.77
C TYR A 104 -10.81 2.82 -8.36
N ARG A 105 -10.73 1.48 -8.28
CA ARG A 105 -11.80 0.58 -8.74
C ARG A 105 -13.10 0.80 -7.98
N LEU A 106 -13.05 0.99 -6.66
CA LEU A 106 -14.24 1.27 -5.85
C LEU A 106 -14.90 2.60 -6.23
N LEU A 107 -14.12 3.58 -6.68
CA LEU A 107 -14.58 4.90 -7.08
C LEU A 107 -14.93 4.99 -8.58
N ASP A 108 -14.84 3.88 -9.32
CA ASP A 108 -15.08 3.83 -10.75
C ASP A 108 -14.16 4.79 -11.54
N GLN A 109 -12.90 4.93 -11.08
CA GLN A 109 -11.88 5.81 -11.64
C GLN A 109 -10.75 5.00 -12.32
N ASP A 110 -10.15 5.55 -13.37
CA ASP A 110 -9.03 4.92 -14.08
C ASP A 110 -7.70 5.09 -13.30
N PRO A 111 -7.04 3.99 -12.88
CA PRO A 111 -5.77 4.06 -12.16
C PRO A 111 -4.55 4.43 -13.04
N ILE A 112 -4.65 4.32 -14.37
CA ILE A 112 -3.50 4.40 -15.31
C ILE A 112 -2.82 5.78 -15.26
N VAL A 113 -3.55 6.83 -14.89
CA VAL A 113 -3.02 8.21 -14.89
C VAL A 113 -2.13 8.50 -13.66
N GLY A 114 -2.19 7.70 -12.60
CA GLY A 114 -1.65 8.10 -11.29
C GLY A 114 -0.63 7.19 -10.62
N LEU A 115 -0.51 5.91 -11.02
CA LEU A 115 0.25 4.91 -10.26
C LEU A 115 1.33 4.21 -11.10
N PRO A 116 2.61 4.67 -11.05
CA PRO A 116 3.70 3.94 -11.67
C PRO A 116 3.91 2.57 -10.99
N GLU A 117 4.28 1.55 -11.76
CA GLU A 117 4.54 0.20 -11.25
C GLU A 117 5.80 0.16 -10.38
N VAL A 118 5.78 -0.60 -9.28
CA VAL A 118 7.00 -0.88 -8.51
C VAL A 118 7.69 -2.10 -9.11
N ARG A 119 8.76 -1.88 -9.87
CA ARG A 119 9.54 -2.96 -10.50
C ARG A 119 9.94 -4.02 -9.48
N HIS A 120 9.76 -5.31 -9.78
CA HIS A 120 10.31 -6.40 -8.95
C HIS A 120 11.85 -6.32 -8.86
N VAL A 121 12.39 -6.55 -7.66
CA VAL A 121 13.83 -6.51 -7.37
C VAL A 121 14.17 -7.80 -6.61
N ASP A 122 15.14 -8.55 -7.14
CA ASP A 122 15.70 -9.71 -6.46
C ASP A 122 16.59 -9.23 -5.30
N PRO A 123 16.32 -9.67 -4.05
CA PRO A 123 17.13 -9.30 -2.90
C PRO A 123 18.63 -9.60 -3.05
N ALA A 124 18.99 -10.72 -3.69
CA ALA A 124 20.38 -11.10 -3.89
C ALA A 124 21.07 -10.18 -4.91
N GLU A 125 20.35 -9.84 -5.99
CA GLU A 125 20.86 -8.91 -6.99
C GLU A 125 21.03 -7.50 -6.40
N GLU A 126 20.07 -7.04 -5.60
CA GLU A 126 20.13 -5.71 -4.98
C GLU A 126 21.27 -5.62 -3.98
N PHE A 127 21.44 -6.65 -3.15
CA PHE A 127 22.58 -6.72 -2.24
C PHE A 127 23.91 -6.67 -3.00
N ARG A 128 24.05 -7.43 -4.09
CA ARG A 128 25.25 -7.41 -4.94
C ARG A 128 25.52 -6.01 -5.49
N ARG A 129 24.51 -5.35 -6.08
CA ARG A 129 24.63 -3.98 -6.62
C ARG A 129 25.07 -2.97 -5.56
N TRP A 130 24.52 -3.08 -4.34
CA TRP A 130 24.87 -2.19 -3.25
C TRP A 130 26.27 -2.47 -2.71
N ASN A 131 26.69 -3.73 -2.69
CA ASN A 131 28.05 -4.12 -2.33
C ASN A 131 29.07 -3.55 -3.33
N GLU A 132 28.81 -3.66 -4.64
CA GLU A 132 29.66 -3.07 -5.69
C GLU A 132 29.79 -1.55 -5.52
N ALA A 133 28.68 -0.86 -5.30
CA ALA A 133 28.68 0.59 -5.06
C ALA A 133 29.44 0.99 -3.78
N ALA A 134 29.28 0.22 -2.70
CA ALA A 134 29.99 0.43 -1.45
C ALA A 134 31.50 0.22 -1.61
N MET A 135 31.90 -0.83 -2.31
CA MET A 135 33.30 -1.14 -2.60
C MET A 135 33.95 -0.06 -3.46
N SER A 136 33.28 0.41 -4.51
CA SER A 136 33.77 1.52 -5.35
C SER A 136 34.05 2.77 -4.52
N TYR A 137 33.10 3.15 -3.65
CA TYR A 137 33.28 4.30 -2.77
C TYR A 137 34.47 4.15 -1.81
N LEU A 138 34.62 2.97 -1.18
CA LEU A 138 35.73 2.72 -0.26
C LEU A 138 37.08 2.74 -0.99
N GLN A 139 37.16 2.15 -2.19
CA GLN A 139 38.37 2.17 -3.00
C GLN A 139 38.75 3.59 -3.42
N ASP A 140 37.79 4.40 -3.85
CA ASP A 140 38.03 5.79 -4.24
C ASP A 140 38.51 6.63 -3.05
N ARG A 141 37.89 6.44 -1.87
CA ARG A 141 38.27 7.12 -0.63
C ARG A 141 39.69 6.74 -0.21
N ASP A 142 40.02 5.46 -0.21
CA ASP A 142 41.33 4.97 0.21
C ASP A 142 42.42 5.40 -0.79
N ALA A 143 42.11 5.44 -2.09
CA ALA A 143 43.00 5.98 -3.12
C ALA A 143 43.26 7.49 -2.94
N GLN A 144 42.22 8.27 -2.61
CA GLN A 144 42.37 9.69 -2.30
C GLN A 144 43.24 9.92 -1.07
N ALA A 145 43.01 9.17 0.02
CA ALA A 145 43.82 9.26 1.24
C ALA A 145 45.29 8.95 0.97
N LEU A 146 45.58 7.90 0.18
CA LEU A 146 46.94 7.55 -0.23
C LEU A 146 47.58 8.63 -1.11
N ALA A 147 46.82 9.23 -2.02
CA ALA A 147 47.31 10.31 -2.86
C ALA A 147 47.63 11.58 -2.03
N GLU A 148 46.78 11.94 -1.07
CA GLU A 148 47.02 13.05 -0.15
C GLU A 148 48.27 12.80 0.72
N GLU A 149 48.43 11.59 1.26
CA GLU A 149 49.62 11.20 2.02
C GLU A 149 50.89 11.27 1.15
N ALA A 150 50.83 10.81 -0.10
CA ALA A 150 51.96 10.85 -1.02
C ALA A 150 52.32 12.27 -1.49
N LEU A 151 51.34 13.16 -1.61
CA LEU A 151 51.52 14.55 -2.06
C LEU A 151 51.84 15.52 -0.93
N SER A 152 51.51 15.18 0.32
CA SER A 152 51.78 15.98 1.53
C SER A 152 53.22 16.53 1.60
N PRO A 153 54.29 15.76 1.31
CA PRO A 153 55.66 16.27 1.32
C PRO A 153 55.95 17.35 0.26
N TYR A 154 55.17 17.38 -0.83
CA TYR A 154 55.37 18.28 -1.96
C TYR A 154 54.49 19.54 -1.88
N GLN A 155 53.52 19.59 -0.97
CA GLN A 155 52.61 20.72 -0.76
C GLN A 155 53.05 21.67 0.38
N ALA A 156 54.05 21.25 1.19
CA ALA A 156 54.53 22.00 2.36
C ALA A 156 55.77 22.88 2.08
N GLY A 157 56.22 22.98 0.83
CA GLY A 157 57.32 23.86 0.38
C GLY A 157 56.85 24.90 -0.61
#